data_AF-A0A225TX04-F1
#
_entry.id   AF-A0A225TX04-F1
#
_cell.length_a   1.000
_cell.length_b   1.000
_cell.length_c   1.000
_cell.angle_alpha   90.00
_cell.angle_beta   90.00
_cell.angle_gamma   90.00
#
_symmetry.space_group_name_H-M   'P 1'
#
loop_
_entity.id
_entity.type
_entity.pdbx_description
1 polymer ?
#
loop_
_entity_poly.entity_id
_entity_poly.type
_entity_poly.pdbx_seq_one_letter_code
_entity_poly.pdbx_strand_id
1 'polypeptide(L)'
;MNQTSQTTYIIADPGEWVSEEQIMALKGLKEGTLKNARKKSFLEGREYKHVSADGEPFDNSPCFYNIKAIDRWIASQRPAKPSRKTSAKPEEN
;
A
#
# COMPACT_ATOMS: atom_id res chain seq x y z
N MET A 1 16.48 1.60 45.97
CA MET A 1 15.31 0.77 45.57
C MET A 1 15.19 0.87 44.06
N ASN A 2 15.47 -0.20 43.32
CA ASN A 2 15.42 -0.18 41.86
C ASN A 2 13.99 -0.46 41.41
N GLN A 3 13.35 0.52 40.77
CA GLN A 3 12.05 0.35 40.13
C GLN A 3 12.26 -0.32 38.78
N THR A 4 11.85 -1.58 38.66
CA THR A 4 11.70 -2.26 37.36
C THR A 4 10.44 -1.74 36.68
N SER A 5 10.60 -0.95 35.62
CA SER A 5 9.51 -0.55 34.73
C SER A 5 8.98 -1.78 33.98
N GLN A 6 7.67 -2.02 34.04
CA GLN A 6 7.02 -3.05 33.24
C GLN A 6 6.64 -2.46 31.88
N THR A 7 7.20 -3.01 30.80
CA THR A 7 6.80 -2.65 29.42
C THR A 7 5.72 -3.61 28.96
N THR A 8 4.56 -3.06 28.59
CA THR A 8 3.48 -3.83 27.95
C THR A 8 3.58 -3.68 26.44
N TYR A 9 3.59 -4.80 25.72
CA TYR A 9 3.52 -4.82 24.27
C TYR A 9 2.11 -5.20 23.84
N ILE A 10 1.53 -4.42 22.92
CA ILE A 10 0.24 -4.74 22.29
C ILE A 10 0.53 -5.23 20.88
N ILE A 11 0.04 -6.42 20.55
CA ILE A 11 0.11 -7.00 19.20
C ILE A 11 -1.28 -6.87 18.60
N ALA A 12 -1.42 -6.01 17.60
CA ALA A 12 -2.68 -5.83 16.87
C ALA A 12 -2.58 -6.51 15.50
N ASP A 13 -3.54 -7.38 15.19
CA ASP A 13 -3.77 -7.81 13.82
C ASP A 13 -4.55 -6.69 13.08
N PRO A 14 -4.04 -6.18 11.95
CA PRO A 14 -4.68 -5.08 11.25
C PRO A 14 -6.01 -5.45 10.58
N GLY A 15 -6.39 -6.73 10.55
CA GLY A 15 -7.52 -7.22 9.76
C GLY A 15 -7.25 -7.17 8.25
N GLU A 16 -8.26 -7.47 7.45
CA GLU A 16 -8.11 -7.53 6.00
C GLU A 16 -8.07 -6.15 5.34
N TRP A 17 -8.88 -5.22 5.84
CA TRP A 17 -9.05 -3.87 5.30
C TRP A 17 -8.47 -2.84 6.26
N VAL A 18 -7.48 -2.08 5.79
CA VAL A 18 -6.77 -1.07 6.59
C VAL A 18 -6.87 0.32 5.98
N SER A 19 -6.64 1.35 6.78
CA SER A 19 -6.60 2.73 6.31
C SER A 19 -5.41 2.99 5.37
N GLU A 20 -5.45 4.11 4.66
CA GLU A 20 -4.35 4.57 3.80
C GLU A 20 -3.02 4.69 4.58
N GLU A 21 -3.05 5.27 5.77
CA GLU A 21 -1.86 5.42 6.63
C GLU A 21 -1.28 4.06 7.03
N GLN A 22 -2.14 3.12 7.44
CA GLN A 22 -1.72 1.79 7.85
C GLN A 22 -1.11 1.01 6.69
N ILE A 23 -1.72 1.00 5.50
CA ILE A 23 -1.13 0.28 4.36
C ILE A 23 0.19 0.90 3.91
N MET A 24 0.31 2.23 3.98
CA MET A 24 1.57 2.92 3.71
C MET A 24 2.66 2.50 4.71
N ALA A 25 2.34 2.45 6.00
CA ALA A 25 3.27 1.99 7.04
C ALA A 25 3.64 0.50 6.89
N LEU A 26 2.67 -0.36 6.56
CA LEU A 26 2.87 -1.81 6.43
C LEU A 26 3.64 -2.19 5.16
N LYS A 27 3.43 -1.50 4.04
CA LYS A 27 3.95 -1.89 2.72
C LYS A 27 5.00 -0.94 2.15
N GLY A 28 5.25 0.19 2.80
CA GLY A 28 6.18 1.22 2.32
C GLY A 28 5.72 1.94 1.05
N LEU A 29 4.42 1.87 0.73
CA LEU A 29 3.84 2.56 -0.42
C LEU A 29 3.66 4.04 -0.10
N LYS A 30 3.79 4.91 -1.11
CA LYS A 30 3.48 6.34 -0.99
C LYS A 30 2.03 6.60 -1.37
N GLU A 31 1.43 7.64 -0.81
CA GLU A 31 0.08 8.09 -1.16
C GLU A 31 -0.10 8.28 -2.68
N GLY A 32 0.87 8.92 -3.34
CA GLY A 32 0.87 9.08 -4.79
C GLY A 32 0.90 7.76 -5.56
N THR A 33 1.53 6.72 -5.02
CA THR A 33 1.51 5.37 -5.60
C THR A 33 0.13 4.75 -5.50
N LEU A 34 -0.52 4.83 -4.34
CA LEU A 34 -1.87 4.31 -4.11
C LEU A 34 -2.91 5.03 -4.99
N LYS A 35 -2.86 6.37 -5.05
CA LYS A 35 -3.70 7.18 -5.94
C LYS A 35 -3.54 6.79 -7.41
N ASN A 36 -2.30 6.56 -7.86
CA ASN A 36 -2.05 6.11 -9.24
C ASN A 36 -2.52 4.67 -9.47
N ALA A 37 -2.34 3.78 -8.49
CA ALA A 37 -2.80 2.39 -8.58
C ALA A 37 -4.33 2.32 -8.66
N ARG A 38 -5.07 3.09 -7.84
CA ARG A 38 -6.53 3.26 -7.93
C ARG A 38 -7.00 3.64 -9.33
N LYS A 39 -6.30 4.58 -9.98
CA LYS A 39 -6.66 5.05 -11.32
C LYS A 39 -6.34 4.07 -12.46
N LYS A 40 -5.44 3.11 -12.25
CA LYS A 40 -4.82 2.35 -13.35
C LYS A 40 -4.92 0.83 -13.24
N SER A 41 -4.90 0.28 -12.03
CA SER A 41 -4.67 -1.15 -11.84
C SER A 41 -5.46 -1.79 -10.72
N PHE A 42 -5.79 -1.03 -9.68
CA PHE A 42 -6.63 -1.52 -8.59
C PHE A 42 -8.08 -1.58 -9.04
N LEU A 43 -8.79 -2.58 -8.55
CA LEU A 43 -10.24 -2.69 -8.68
C LEU A 43 -10.90 -2.40 -7.33
N GLU A 44 -11.93 -1.55 -7.38
CA GLU A 44 -12.76 -1.27 -6.22
C GLU A 44 -13.46 -2.55 -5.73
N GLY A 45 -13.51 -2.75 -4.43
CA GLY A 45 -13.96 -3.99 -3.79
C GLY A 45 -12.91 -5.10 -3.72
N ARG A 46 -11.79 -5.01 -4.48
CA ARG A 46 -10.70 -5.99 -4.44
C ARG A 46 -9.45 -5.45 -3.77
N GLU A 47 -8.83 -4.41 -4.31
CA GLU A 47 -7.62 -3.80 -3.74
C GLU A 47 -7.94 -2.63 -2.81
N TYR A 48 -8.99 -1.88 -3.11
CA TYR A 48 -9.42 -0.73 -2.32
C TYR A 48 -10.94 -0.62 -2.28
N LYS A 49 -11.48 0.17 -1.34
CA LYS A 49 -12.88 0.58 -1.32
C LYS A 49 -13.02 1.92 -0.61
N HIS A 50 -13.99 2.72 -1.03
CA HIS A 50 -14.40 3.89 -0.24
C HIS A 50 -15.25 3.44 0.96
N VAL A 51 -15.12 4.13 2.09
CA VAL A 51 -15.83 3.83 3.34
C VAL A 51 -16.46 5.10 3.87
N SER A 52 -17.74 5.00 4.23
CA SER A 52 -18.51 6.05 4.90
C SER A 52 -19.24 5.47 6.12
N ALA A 53 -19.57 6.32 7.09
CA ALA A 53 -20.25 5.93 8.32
C ALA A 53 -21.71 5.52 8.12
N ASP A 54 -22.36 6.07 7.08
CA ASP A 54 -23.73 5.76 6.66
C ASP A 54 -23.82 4.57 5.69
N GLY A 55 -22.67 4.04 5.25
CA GLY A 55 -22.61 2.97 4.26
C GLY A 55 -22.77 3.43 2.80
N GLU A 56 -22.87 4.74 2.54
CA GLU A 56 -23.04 5.33 1.20
C GLU A 56 -21.82 6.21 0.85
N PRO A 57 -20.66 5.60 0.52
CA PRO A 57 -19.46 6.37 0.26
C PRO A 57 -19.51 7.11 -1.08
N PHE A 58 -18.95 8.33 -1.08
CA PHE A 58 -18.67 9.12 -2.26
C PHE A 58 -17.22 8.92 -2.72
N ASP A 59 -16.89 9.45 -3.89
CA ASP A 59 -15.53 9.40 -4.46
C ASP A 59 -14.48 10.18 -3.66
N ASN A 60 -14.92 11.08 -2.77
CA ASN A 60 -14.09 11.80 -1.83
C ASN A 60 -14.03 11.18 -0.43
N SER A 61 -14.76 10.09 -0.19
CA SER A 61 -14.75 9.39 1.11
C SER A 61 -13.38 8.74 1.37
N PRO A 62 -13.03 8.49 2.65
CA PRO A 62 -11.81 7.76 3.00
C PRO A 62 -11.70 6.41 2.27
N CYS A 63 -10.49 6.06 1.85
CA CYS A 63 -10.21 4.78 1.21
C CYS A 63 -9.56 3.81 2.19
N PHE A 64 -10.06 2.57 2.15
CA PHE A 64 -9.46 1.43 2.82
C PHE A 64 -8.91 0.46 1.78
N TYR A 65 -7.90 -0.30 2.18
CA TYR A 65 -7.09 -1.13 1.29
C TYR A 65 -7.02 -2.57 1.81
N ASN A 66 -7.18 -3.53 0.89
CA ASN A 66 -7.09 -4.95 1.22
C ASN A 66 -5.62 -5.40 1.22
N ILE A 67 -5.11 -5.81 2.37
CA ILE A 67 -3.70 -6.19 2.54
C ILE A 67 -3.31 -7.32 1.57
N LYS A 68 -4.09 -8.40 1.52
CA LYS A 68 -3.77 -9.60 0.72
C LYS A 68 -3.85 -9.32 -0.77
N ALA A 69 -4.80 -8.51 -1.21
CA ALA A 69 -4.91 -8.12 -2.62
C ALA A 69 -3.74 -7.23 -3.05
N ILE A 70 -3.32 -6.29 -2.19
CA ILE A 70 -2.14 -5.47 -2.45
C ILE A 70 -0.87 -6.32 -2.50
N ASP A 71 -0.71 -7.31 -1.60
CA ASP A 71 0.44 -8.23 -1.65
C ASP A 71 0.49 -8.99 -2.98
N ARG A 72 -0.66 -9.50 -3.46
CA ARG A 72 -0.75 -10.12 -4.79
C ARG A 72 -0.41 -9.15 -5.91
N TRP A 73 -0.87 -7.90 -5.83
CA TRP A 73 -0.55 -6.88 -6.81
C TRP A 73 0.94 -6.54 -6.82
N ILE A 74 1.59 -6.43 -5.65
CA ILE A 74 3.04 -6.23 -5.52
C ILE A 74 3.79 -7.41 -6.13
N ALA A 75 3.40 -8.64 -5.80
CA ALA A 75 4.02 -9.85 -6.33
C ALA A 75 3.88 -9.98 -7.86
N SER A 76 2.83 -9.40 -8.44
CA SER A 76 2.59 -9.39 -9.89
C SER A 76 3.40 -8.32 -10.66
N GLN A 77 4.10 -7.42 -9.96
CA GLN A 77 4.85 -6.35 -10.62
C GLN A 77 5.98 -6.93 -11.47
N ARG A 78 6.13 -6.39 -12.68
CA ARG A 78 7.25 -6.73 -13.56
C ARG A 78 8.54 -6.13 -12.98
N PRO A 79 9.71 -6.73 -13.26
CA PRO A 79 11.00 -6.12 -12.95
C PRO A 79 11.10 -4.70 -13.52
N ALA A 80 11.80 -3.83 -12.80
CA ALA A 80 12.01 -2.45 -13.21
C ALA A 80 12.72 -2.41 -14.57
N LYS A 81 12.16 -1.66 -15.52
CA LYS A 81 12.86 -1.40 -16.78
C LYS A 81 14.08 -0.50 -16.51
N PRO A 82 15.22 -0.72 -17.18
CA PRO A 82 16.37 0.16 -17.07
C PRO A 82 15.97 1.62 -17.33
N SER A 83 16.53 2.53 -16.55
CA SER A 83 16.34 3.96 -16.79
C SER A 83 16.88 4.31 -18.17
N ARG A 84 16.19 5.19 -18.90
CA ARG A 84 16.69 5.77 -20.17
C ARG A 84 18.07 6.42 -20.01
N LYS A 85 18.48 6.79 -18.79
CA LYS A 85 19.80 7.36 -18.50
C LYS A 85 20.93 6.32 -18.50
N THR A 86 20.63 5.02 -18.44
CA THR A 86 21.61 3.93 -18.27
C THR A 86 21.65 3.00 -19.49
N SER A 87 21.02 3.34 -20.62
CA SER A 87 21.22 2.58 -21.85
C SER A 87 22.69 2.69 -22.25
N ALA A 88 23.44 1.62 -22.00
CA ALA A 88 24.85 1.47 -22.32
C ALA A 88 25.08 1.88 -23.77
N LYS A 89 26.13 2.69 -24.01
CA LYS A 89 26.62 2.92 -25.36
C LYS A 89 26.95 1.55 -25.97
N PRO A 90 26.57 1.27 -27.23
CA PRO A 90 26.99 0.03 -27.87
C PRO A 90 28.53 0.02 -27.91
N GLU A 91 29.14 -1.06 -27.42
CA GLU A 91 30.56 -1.33 -27.66
C GLU A 91 30.75 -1.45 -29.18
N GLU A 92 31.44 -0.47 -29.74
CA GLU A 92 31.89 -0.45 -31.12
C GLU A 92 33.11 -1.38 -31.21
N ASN A 93 33.02 -2.41 -32.06
CA ASN A 93 34.08 -3.38 -32.32
C ASN A 93 34.62 -3.17 -33.73
#